data_AF-A0A0C9RTB2-F1
#
_entry.id   AF-A0A0C9RTB2-F1
#
_cell.length_a   1.000
_cell.length_b   1.000
_cell.length_c   1.000
_cell.angle_alpha   90.00
_cell.angle_beta   90.00
_cell.angle_gamma   90.00
#
_symmetry.space_group_name_H-M   'P 1'
#
loop_
_entity.id
_entity.type
_entity.pdbx_description
1 polymer ?
#
loop_
_entity_poly.entity_id
_entity_poly.type
_entity_poly.pdbx_seq_one_letter_code
_entity_poly.pdbx_strand_id
1 'polypeptide(L)'
;LETDGTEVEDENYFQRAERDTVFLMLQPNEKWLPPGVEALRAGCDVVDSSGEESSVFSSGCLDPVVLLRHLETDTGKLALFTEEQLEVLSEMPAESVDPSVFNTTFVETVMDTCGRLLVEKREAREAIEFIKVFSQNSQSSQDETDGSTPGPDTSVEVLDGKHSREGGDQSEAPAKRSKPS
;
A
#
# COMPACT_ATOMS: atom_id res chain seq x y z
N LEU A 1 35.83 -20.80 5.43
CA LEU A 1 35.69 -21.41 6.77
C LEU A 1 34.21 -21.58 7.05
N GLU A 2 33.81 -22.56 7.84
CA GLU A 2 32.40 -22.73 8.19
C GLU A 2 31.84 -21.52 8.96
N THR A 3 32.61 -20.99 9.89
CA THR A 3 32.16 -19.96 10.85
C THR A 3 31.75 -18.65 10.21
N ASP A 4 32.51 -18.16 9.23
CA ASP A 4 32.40 -16.80 8.70
C ASP A 4 32.50 -16.71 7.18
N GLY A 5 32.72 -17.84 6.49
CA GLY A 5 32.84 -17.88 5.04
C GLY A 5 34.20 -17.43 4.50
N THR A 6 35.19 -17.16 5.35
CA THR A 6 36.52 -16.71 4.90
C THR A 6 37.19 -17.76 4.01
N GLU A 7 37.59 -17.39 2.80
CA GLU A 7 38.29 -18.29 1.86
C GLU A 7 39.72 -18.56 2.34
N VAL A 8 40.19 -19.79 2.12
CA VAL A 8 41.56 -20.20 2.45
C VAL A 8 42.34 -20.37 1.16
N GLU A 9 43.07 -19.32 0.80
CA GLU A 9 43.77 -19.21 -0.49
C GLU A 9 45.16 -19.88 -0.47
N ASP A 10 45.79 -19.98 0.71
CA ASP A 10 47.17 -20.45 0.86
C ASP A 10 47.36 -21.50 1.97
N GLU A 11 48.32 -22.39 1.74
CA GLU A 11 48.76 -23.44 2.68
C GLU A 11 49.22 -22.87 4.03
N ASN A 12 49.86 -21.69 4.03
CA ASN A 12 50.31 -21.04 5.27
C ASN A 12 49.14 -20.65 6.19
N TYR A 13 47.98 -20.31 5.62
CA TYR A 13 46.79 -20.01 6.40
C TYR A 13 46.19 -21.29 6.98
N PHE A 14 46.11 -22.35 6.17
CA PHE A 14 45.62 -23.66 6.60
C PHE A 14 46.41 -24.23 7.78
N GLN A 15 47.75 -24.12 7.75
CA GLN A 15 48.61 -24.61 8.84
C GLN A 15 48.48 -23.83 10.15
N ARG A 16 48.03 -22.57 10.08
CA ARG A 16 47.82 -21.71 11.27
C ARG A 16 46.41 -21.78 11.83
N ALA A 17 45.50 -22.51 11.18
CA ALA A 17 44.15 -22.69 11.66
C ALA A 17 44.14 -23.35 13.05
N GLU A 18 43.16 -22.97 13.87
CA GLU A 18 43.00 -23.53 15.21
C GLU A 18 42.64 -25.02 15.13
N ARG A 19 42.88 -25.76 16.23
CA ARG A 19 42.40 -27.14 16.34
C ARG A 19 40.88 -27.16 16.24
N ASP A 20 40.35 -28.20 15.60
CA ASP A 20 38.92 -28.40 15.38
C ASP A 20 38.26 -27.34 14.47
N THR A 21 39.05 -26.65 13.64
CA THR A 21 38.50 -25.78 12.57
C THR A 21 37.79 -26.61 11.51
N VAL A 22 36.54 -26.24 11.21
CA VAL A 22 35.73 -26.87 10.16
C VAL A 22 35.85 -26.10 8.85
N PHE A 23 36.19 -26.84 7.79
CA PHE A 23 36.30 -26.30 6.43
C PHE A 23 35.13 -26.79 5.58
N LEU A 24 34.56 -25.87 4.80
CA LEU A 24 33.54 -26.19 3.80
C LEU A 24 34.21 -26.26 2.43
N MET A 25 33.91 -27.32 1.69
CA MET A 25 34.29 -27.46 0.29
C MET A 25 33.04 -27.19 -0.56
N LEU A 26 33.10 -26.14 -1.37
CA LEU A 26 31.98 -25.69 -2.20
C LEU A 26 32.23 -26.06 -3.67
N GLN A 27 31.18 -26.46 -4.38
CA GLN A 27 31.22 -26.59 -5.84
C GLN A 27 31.30 -25.22 -6.53
N PRO A 28 31.69 -25.13 -7.83
CA PRO A 28 31.87 -23.85 -8.54
C PRO A 28 30.65 -22.91 -8.54
N ASN A 29 29.46 -23.41 -8.23
CA ASN A 29 28.21 -22.66 -8.20
C ASN A 29 27.61 -22.55 -6.80
N GLU A 30 28.27 -23.12 -5.80
CA GLU A 30 27.84 -23.03 -4.41
C GLU A 30 28.51 -21.85 -3.72
N LYS A 31 27.76 -21.22 -2.81
CA LYS A 31 28.26 -20.13 -1.97
C LYS A 31 28.16 -20.54 -0.52
N TRP A 32 29.07 -20.01 0.29
CA TRP A 32 28.93 -20.07 1.73
C TRP A 32 27.68 -19.31 2.16
N LEU A 33 26.99 -19.85 3.17
CA LEU A 33 25.84 -19.22 3.80
C LEU A 33 26.10 -19.14 5.31
N PRO A 34 25.77 -18.01 5.97
CA PRO A 34 25.91 -17.89 7.40
C PRO A 34 24.99 -18.87 8.15
N PRO A 35 25.33 -19.26 9.38
CA PRO A 35 24.45 -20.07 10.21
C PRO A 35 23.06 -19.44 10.37
N GLY A 36 22.01 -20.23 10.23
CA GLY A 36 20.62 -19.81 10.39
C GLY A 36 19.92 -19.36 9.10
N VAL A 37 20.60 -19.37 7.94
CA VAL A 37 19.97 -19.10 6.63
C VAL A 37 19.93 -20.33 5.71
N GLU A 38 20.09 -21.52 6.27
CA GLU A 38 20.07 -22.79 5.54
C GLU A 38 18.72 -23.02 4.83
N ALA A 39 17.64 -22.42 5.33
CA ALA A 39 16.33 -22.42 4.67
C ALA A 39 16.38 -21.78 3.27
N LEU A 40 17.26 -20.80 3.03
CA LEU A 40 17.47 -20.19 1.71
C LEU A 40 18.11 -21.17 0.72
N ARG A 41 18.87 -22.17 1.20
CA ARG A 41 19.45 -23.23 0.36
C ARG A 41 18.38 -24.15 -0.22
N ALA A 42 17.27 -24.33 0.49
CA ALA A 42 16.18 -25.22 0.07
C ALA A 42 15.28 -24.60 -1.00
N GLY A 43 15.45 -23.31 -1.34
CA GLY A 43 14.54 -22.62 -2.26
C GLY A 43 13.08 -22.58 -1.76
N CYS A 44 12.85 -22.91 -0.48
CA CYS A 44 11.55 -22.85 0.17
C CYS A 44 11.24 -21.40 0.58
N ASP A 45 11.38 -20.46 -0.34
CA ASP A 45 10.49 -19.31 -0.34
C ASP A 45 9.14 -19.85 -0.80
N VAL A 46 8.38 -20.40 0.14
CA VAL A 46 6.98 -20.71 -0.11
C VAL A 46 6.33 -19.35 -0.24
N VAL A 47 6.26 -18.86 -1.48
CA VAL A 47 5.35 -17.77 -1.83
C VAL A 47 4.00 -18.20 -1.25
N ASP A 48 3.35 -17.37 -0.44
CA ASP A 48 1.97 -17.61 0.03
C ASP A 48 0.98 -17.85 -1.14
N SER A 49 1.45 -17.66 -2.37
CA SER A 49 0.85 -18.12 -3.62
C SER A 49 1.36 -19.53 -4.01
N SER A 50 1.25 -20.52 -3.12
CA SER A 50 1.33 -21.92 -3.55
C SER A 50 0.07 -22.21 -4.38
N GLY A 51 0.26 -22.43 -5.68
CA GLY A 51 -0.79 -22.69 -6.67
C GLY A 51 -1.55 -24.01 -6.46
N GLU A 52 -2.20 -24.16 -5.31
CA GLU A 52 -3.34 -25.07 -5.15
C GLU A 52 -4.61 -24.31 -5.52
N GLU A 53 -5.00 -24.42 -6.79
CA GLU A 53 -6.40 -24.33 -7.24
C GLU A 53 -7.25 -23.15 -6.75
N SER A 54 -6.65 -21.98 -6.47
CA SER A 54 -7.42 -20.73 -6.54
C SER A 54 -7.63 -20.50 -8.02
N SER A 55 -8.75 -20.99 -8.55
CA SER A 55 -9.19 -20.78 -9.93
C SER A 55 -8.80 -19.36 -10.31
N VAL A 56 -7.77 -19.24 -11.16
CA VAL A 56 -7.32 -17.94 -11.65
C VAL A 56 -8.57 -17.30 -12.19
N PHE A 57 -9.03 -16.27 -11.48
CA PHE A 57 -10.32 -15.67 -11.75
C PHE A 57 -10.31 -15.27 -13.21
N SER A 58 -11.12 -15.93 -14.03
CA SER A 58 -11.16 -15.58 -15.44
C SER A 58 -11.77 -14.19 -15.48
N SER A 59 -10.95 -13.19 -15.83
CA SER A 59 -11.38 -11.79 -15.94
C SER A 59 -12.50 -11.60 -16.97
N GLY A 60 -12.81 -12.61 -17.77
CA GLY A 60 -13.97 -12.64 -18.67
C GLY A 60 -15.22 -13.35 -18.12
N CYS A 61 -15.21 -13.88 -16.89
CA CYS A 61 -16.38 -14.52 -16.29
C CYS A 61 -17.35 -13.46 -15.77
N LEU A 62 -18.51 -13.35 -16.41
CA LEU A 62 -19.60 -12.43 -16.05
C LEU A 62 -20.84 -13.16 -15.53
N ASP A 63 -20.71 -14.44 -15.16
CA ASP A 63 -21.84 -15.18 -14.56
C ASP A 63 -21.98 -14.80 -13.08
N PRO A 64 -23.06 -14.09 -12.68
CA PRO A 64 -23.25 -13.62 -11.31
C PRO A 64 -23.25 -14.75 -10.28
N VAL A 65 -23.73 -15.96 -10.62
CA VAL A 65 -23.75 -17.11 -9.70
C VAL A 65 -22.34 -17.61 -9.39
N VAL A 66 -21.47 -17.62 -10.40
CA VAL A 66 -20.07 -18.00 -10.24
C VAL A 66 -19.33 -16.94 -9.42
N LEU A 67 -19.55 -15.66 -9.73
CA LEU A 67 -18.99 -14.54 -8.98
C LEU A 67 -19.41 -14.56 -7.50
N LEU A 68 -20.69 -14.82 -7.21
CA LEU A 68 -21.21 -14.96 -5.84
C LEU A 68 -20.57 -16.15 -5.10
N ARG A 69 -20.42 -17.30 -5.75
CA ARG A 69 -19.78 -18.48 -5.14
C ARG A 69 -18.33 -18.20 -4.73
N HIS A 70 -17.63 -17.43 -5.55
CA HIS A 70 -16.28 -17.03 -5.23
C HIS A 70 -16.22 -16.09 -4.03
N LEU A 71 -17.15 -15.13 -3.94
CA LEU A 71 -17.26 -14.23 -2.79
C LEU A 71 -17.72 -14.93 -1.52
N GLU A 72 -18.55 -15.97 -1.64
CA GLU A 72 -18.96 -16.83 -0.52
C GLU A 72 -17.78 -17.64 0.02
N THR A 73 -16.89 -18.10 -0.87
CA THR A 73 -15.66 -18.79 -0.47
C THR A 73 -14.69 -17.84 0.21
N ASP A 74 -14.59 -16.60 -0.29
CA ASP A 74 -13.65 -15.60 0.18
C ASP A 74 -14.07 -14.21 -0.29
N THR A 75 -14.55 -13.40 0.64
CA THR A 75 -15.01 -12.03 0.36
C THR A 75 -13.85 -11.11 -0.07
N GLY A 76 -12.59 -11.45 0.25
CA GLY A 76 -11.42 -10.69 -0.19
C GLY A 76 -11.23 -10.69 -1.71
N LYS A 77 -11.78 -11.69 -2.41
CA LYS A 77 -11.77 -11.75 -3.88
C LYS A 77 -12.49 -10.59 -4.55
N LEU A 78 -13.37 -9.89 -3.82
CA LEU A 78 -14.05 -8.69 -4.31
C LEU A 78 -13.07 -7.60 -4.79
N ALA A 79 -11.91 -7.48 -4.14
CA ALA A 79 -10.87 -6.52 -4.51
C ALA A 79 -10.21 -6.84 -5.87
N LEU A 80 -10.38 -8.06 -6.38
CA LEU A 80 -9.80 -8.53 -7.64
C LEU A 80 -10.78 -8.45 -8.81
N PHE A 81 -12.06 -8.13 -8.56
CA PHE A 81 -13.07 -8.10 -9.60
C PHE A 81 -12.86 -6.91 -10.53
N THR A 82 -13.10 -7.13 -11.82
CA THR A 82 -13.08 -6.05 -12.80
C THR A 82 -14.29 -5.14 -12.64
N GLU A 83 -14.26 -3.99 -13.29
CA GLU A 83 -15.39 -3.04 -13.25
C GLU A 83 -16.66 -3.68 -13.81
N GLU A 84 -16.53 -4.43 -14.90
CA GLU A 84 -17.64 -5.11 -15.55
C GLU A 84 -18.26 -6.18 -14.64
N GLN A 85 -17.45 -6.90 -13.85
CA GLN A 85 -17.94 -7.89 -12.90
C GLN A 85 -18.68 -7.25 -11.73
N LEU A 86 -18.21 -6.10 -11.24
CA LEU A 86 -18.89 -5.34 -10.20
C LEU A 86 -20.22 -4.77 -10.71
N GLU A 87 -20.27 -4.28 -11.96
CA GLU A 87 -21.50 -3.79 -12.59
C GLU A 87 -22.55 -4.90 -12.67
N VAL A 88 -22.18 -6.07 -13.20
CA VAL A 88 -23.08 -7.24 -13.30
C VAL A 88 -23.66 -7.64 -11.94
N LEU A 89 -22.82 -7.67 -10.89
CA LEU A 89 -23.28 -7.99 -9.54
C LEU A 89 -24.15 -6.89 -8.92
N SER A 90 -23.91 -5.62 -9.24
CA SER A 90 -24.73 -4.52 -8.70
C SER A 90 -26.10 -4.40 -9.38
N GLU A 91 -26.21 -4.80 -10.65
CA GLU A 91 -27.42 -4.67 -11.46
C GLU A 91 -28.32 -5.93 -11.45
N MET A 92 -27.83 -7.05 -10.93
CA MET A 92 -28.63 -8.28 -10.87
C MET A 92 -29.81 -8.11 -9.88
N PRO A 93 -31.02 -8.56 -10.23
CA PRO A 93 -32.14 -8.56 -9.29
C PRO A 93 -31.94 -9.68 -8.24
N ALA A 94 -32.20 -9.38 -6.96
CA ALA A 94 -32.04 -10.35 -5.87
C ALA A 94 -32.91 -11.61 -6.07
N GLU A 95 -34.03 -11.46 -6.78
CA GLU A 95 -34.97 -12.54 -7.09
C GLU A 95 -34.46 -13.51 -8.17
N SER A 96 -33.40 -13.16 -8.91
CA SER A 96 -32.80 -14.05 -9.91
C SER A 96 -31.98 -15.18 -9.29
N VAL A 97 -31.62 -15.06 -8.02
CA VAL A 97 -30.80 -16.02 -7.30
C VAL A 97 -31.69 -16.84 -6.37
N ASP A 98 -31.60 -18.17 -6.48
CA ASP A 98 -32.36 -19.07 -5.63
C ASP A 98 -31.92 -18.91 -4.15
N PRO A 99 -32.83 -18.55 -3.22
CA PRO A 99 -32.52 -18.41 -1.80
C PRO A 99 -32.03 -19.69 -1.12
N SER A 100 -32.25 -20.86 -1.75
CA SER A 100 -31.71 -22.13 -1.28
C SER A 100 -30.24 -22.34 -1.64
N VAL A 101 -29.72 -21.58 -2.63
CA VAL A 101 -28.32 -21.63 -3.07
C VAL A 101 -27.50 -20.58 -2.33
N PHE A 102 -28.00 -19.35 -2.23
CA PHE A 102 -27.33 -18.26 -1.51
C PHE A 102 -28.24 -17.60 -0.50
N ASN A 103 -27.67 -17.14 0.60
CA ASN A 103 -28.39 -16.34 1.58
C ASN A 103 -28.81 -14.99 0.97
N THR A 104 -30.09 -14.65 1.04
CA THR A 104 -30.64 -13.40 0.47
C THR A 104 -29.94 -12.15 1.01
N THR A 105 -29.68 -12.07 2.31
CA THR A 105 -28.99 -10.94 2.93
C THR A 105 -27.54 -10.83 2.44
N PHE A 106 -26.86 -11.94 2.18
CA PHE A 106 -25.54 -11.94 1.56
C PHE A 106 -25.59 -11.37 0.14
N VAL A 107 -26.51 -11.84 -0.70
CA VAL A 107 -26.67 -11.36 -2.07
C VAL A 107 -26.96 -9.86 -2.11
N GLU A 108 -27.91 -9.39 -1.30
CA GLU A 108 -28.23 -7.96 -1.18
C GLU A 108 -27.02 -7.13 -0.72
N THR A 109 -26.25 -7.64 0.25
CA THR A 109 -25.03 -6.97 0.74
C THR A 109 -23.97 -6.89 -0.36
N VAL A 110 -23.78 -7.96 -1.14
CA VAL A 110 -22.84 -7.95 -2.26
C VAL A 110 -23.27 -6.95 -3.32
N MET A 111 -24.55 -6.91 -3.69
CA MET A 111 -25.11 -5.96 -4.66
C MET A 111 -24.85 -4.51 -4.21
N ASP A 112 -25.22 -4.17 -2.97
CA ASP A 112 -25.02 -2.83 -2.41
C ASP A 112 -23.53 -2.45 -2.35
N THR A 113 -22.68 -3.38 -1.92
CA THR A 113 -21.24 -3.17 -1.82
C THR A 113 -20.61 -2.93 -3.19
N CYS A 114 -20.96 -3.74 -4.20
CA CYS A 114 -20.50 -3.56 -5.58
C CYS A 114 -20.95 -2.21 -6.14
N GLY A 115 -22.21 -1.83 -5.91
CA GLY A 115 -22.75 -0.52 -6.32
C GLY A 115 -21.99 0.65 -5.68
N ARG A 116 -21.75 0.61 -4.36
CA ARG A 116 -20.99 1.64 -3.66
C ARG A 116 -19.54 1.75 -4.14
N LEU A 117 -18.86 0.62 -4.36
CA LEU A 117 -17.49 0.60 -4.88
C LEU A 117 -17.39 1.24 -6.27
N LEU A 118 -18.38 1.03 -7.15
CA LEU A 118 -18.43 1.66 -8.47
C LEU A 118 -18.57 3.19 -8.38
N VAL A 119 -19.40 3.67 -7.43
CA VAL A 119 -19.55 5.11 -7.17
C VAL A 119 -18.24 5.71 -6.68
N GLU A 120 -17.61 5.11 -5.65
CA GLU A 120 -16.34 5.58 -5.09
C GLU A 120 -15.24 5.62 -6.15
N LYS A 121 -15.19 4.61 -7.02
CA LYS A 121 -14.22 4.55 -8.13
C LYS A 121 -14.44 5.68 -9.14
N ARG A 122 -15.69 6.01 -9.44
CA ARG A 122 -16.04 7.12 -10.34
C ARG A 122 -15.64 8.46 -9.74
N GLU A 123 -16.01 8.70 -8.49
CA GLU A 123 -15.67 9.94 -7.77
C GLU A 123 -14.15 10.14 -7.69
N ALA A 124 -13.40 9.07 -7.40
CA ALA A 124 -11.93 9.12 -7.40
C ALA A 124 -11.36 9.48 -8.78
N ARG A 125 -11.90 8.90 -9.86
CA ARG A 125 -11.48 9.21 -11.23
C ARG A 125 -11.77 10.67 -11.61
N GLU A 126 -12.96 11.16 -11.29
CA GLU A 126 -13.37 12.56 -11.53
C GLU A 126 -12.49 13.53 -10.73
N ALA A 127 -12.17 13.22 -9.48
CA ALA A 127 -11.27 14.03 -8.66
C ALA A 127 -9.85 14.09 -9.25
N ILE A 128 -9.32 12.96 -9.72
CA ILE A 128 -8.01 12.90 -10.39
C ILE A 128 -8.03 13.75 -11.67
N GLU A 129 -9.09 13.65 -12.48
CA GLU A 129 -9.24 14.45 -13.69
C GLU A 129 -9.32 15.95 -13.38
N PHE A 130 -10.10 16.33 -12.39
CA PHE A 130 -10.20 17.71 -11.92
C PHE A 130 -8.83 18.29 -11.52
N ILE A 131 -8.04 17.55 -10.74
CA ILE A 131 -6.69 17.97 -10.32
C ILE A 131 -5.75 18.12 -11.53
N LYS A 132 -5.85 17.21 -12.52
CA LYS A 132 -5.04 17.28 -13.74
C LYS A 132 -5.34 18.54 -14.55
N VAL A 133 -6.62 18.84 -14.77
CA VAL A 133 -7.06 20.04 -15.50
C VAL A 133 -6.60 21.31 -14.77
N PHE A 134 -6.79 21.38 -13.46
CA PHE A 134 -6.37 22.55 -12.66
C PHE A 134 -4.85 22.79 -12.68
N SER A 135 -4.07 21.71 -12.60
CA SER A 135 -2.61 21.77 -12.62
C SER A 135 -2.06 22.23 -13.98
N GLN A 136 -2.65 21.75 -15.08
CA GLN A 136 -2.29 22.18 -16.45
C GLN A 136 -2.58 23.67 -16.66
N ASN A 137 -3.72 24.15 -16.17
CA ASN A 137 -4.10 25.57 -16.29
C ASN A 137 -3.16 26.49 -15.49
N SER A 138 -2.66 26.03 -14.33
CA SER A 138 -1.70 26.80 -13.51
C SER A 138 -0.30 26.88 -14.12
N GLN A 139 0.15 25.85 -14.84
CA GLN A 139 1.43 25.84 -15.54
C GLN A 139 1.42 26.71 -16.81
N SER A 140 0.29 26.80 -17.50
CA SER A 140 0.13 27.66 -18.69
C SER A 140 0.17 29.17 -18.40
N SER A 141 0.05 29.60 -17.14
CA SER A 141 0.08 31.02 -16.75
C SER A 141 1.45 31.52 -16.26
N GLN A 142 2.51 30.71 -16.30
CA GLN A 142 3.86 31.11 -15.85
C GLN A 142 4.94 31.18 -16.96
N ASP A 143 4.60 30.95 -18.22
CA ASP A 143 5.59 30.89 -19.33
C ASP A 143 5.62 32.12 -20.26
N GLU A 144 5.13 33.28 -19.81
CA GLU A 144 5.12 34.53 -20.59
C GLU A 144 5.73 35.71 -19.80
N THR A 145 6.92 35.55 -19.22
CA THR A 145 7.84 36.69 -18.94
C THR A 145 9.30 36.24 -18.91
N ASP A 146 9.91 36.05 -20.08
CA ASP A 146 11.38 36.14 -20.21
C ASP A 146 11.71 37.36 -21.10
N GLY A 147 12.43 38.33 -20.53
CA GLY A 147 12.66 39.63 -21.14
C GLY A 147 13.49 40.60 -20.28
N SER A 148 14.79 40.35 -20.19
CA SER A 148 15.91 41.32 -19.99
C SER A 148 16.11 42.05 -18.63
N THR A 149 17.03 41.52 -17.79
CA THR A 149 18.37 42.05 -17.32
C THR A 149 18.62 43.58 -17.15
N PRO A 150 19.56 44.12 -16.30
CA PRO A 150 20.45 43.60 -15.21
C PRO A 150 20.41 44.38 -13.83
N GLY A 151 21.10 43.84 -12.80
CA GLY A 151 21.32 44.42 -11.43
C GLY A 151 22.34 45.60 -11.33
N PRO A 152 23.10 45.83 -10.21
CA PRO A 152 23.21 45.09 -8.93
C PRO A 152 23.32 45.97 -7.62
N ASP A 153 23.45 45.29 -6.47
CA ASP A 153 24.10 45.66 -5.18
C ASP A 153 23.50 46.83 -4.35
N THR A 154 23.28 46.74 -3.03
CA THR A 154 24.17 46.23 -1.98
C THR A 154 23.41 46.02 -0.66
N SER A 155 23.85 45.01 0.10
CA SER A 155 23.57 44.61 1.49
C SER A 155 23.55 45.79 2.50
N VAL A 156 23.00 45.73 3.72
CA VAL A 156 23.13 44.75 4.82
C VAL A 156 22.22 45.18 6.00
N GLU A 157 21.72 44.19 6.76
CA GLU A 157 21.50 44.19 8.25
C GLU A 157 20.45 45.13 8.89
N VAL A 158 19.74 44.85 9.99
CA VAL A 158 19.60 43.74 10.95
C VAL A 158 18.26 43.95 11.70
N LEU A 159 17.61 42.83 12.03
CA LEU A 159 16.63 42.52 13.09
C LEU A 159 16.26 43.63 14.11
N ASP A 160 14.95 43.89 14.29
CA ASP A 160 14.40 44.25 15.61
C ASP A 160 12.86 44.03 15.71
N GLY A 161 12.41 43.45 16.82
CA GLY A 161 11.45 44.15 17.68
C GLY A 161 9.95 44.12 17.39
N LYS A 162 9.27 43.10 17.91
CA LYS A 162 8.28 43.25 19.02
C LYS A 162 7.09 44.22 18.81
N HIS A 163 5.89 43.67 18.63
CA HIS A 163 4.64 44.35 19.00
C HIS A 163 3.89 43.51 20.06
N SER A 164 3.91 44.00 21.29
CA SER A 164 3.04 43.62 22.40
C SER A 164 2.47 44.91 22.96
N ARG A 165 1.13 45.05 23.01
CA ARG A 165 0.48 45.85 24.05
C ARG A 165 -1.03 45.61 24.17
N GLU A 166 -1.34 45.08 25.35
CA GLU A 166 -2.49 45.19 26.27
C GLU A 166 -3.67 46.16 26.04
N GLY A 167 -4.79 45.69 26.58
CA GLY A 167 -5.87 46.42 27.27
C GLY A 167 -7.13 45.54 27.27
N GLY A 168 -7.75 45.09 28.36
CA GLY A 168 -7.75 45.49 29.76
C GLY A 168 -9.21 45.61 30.23
N ASP A 169 -9.53 44.87 31.30
CA ASP A 169 -10.61 45.13 32.29
C ASP A 169 -11.96 44.35 32.29
N GLN A 170 -11.98 43.33 33.17
CA GLN A 170 -12.92 43.03 34.28
C GLN A 170 -14.45 42.98 34.04
N SER A 171 -15.06 41.81 34.32
CA SER A 171 -15.73 41.59 35.63
C SER A 171 -16.27 40.16 35.84
N GLU A 172 -15.86 39.60 36.97
CA GLU A 172 -16.53 38.66 37.89
C GLU A 172 -17.32 37.43 37.39
N ALA A 173 -16.73 36.27 37.72
CA ALA A 173 -17.37 35.00 38.09
C ALA A 173 -17.99 35.11 39.52
N PRO A 174 -18.50 34.06 40.23
CA PRO A 174 -18.41 32.63 39.91
C PRO A 174 -19.57 31.69 40.37
N ALA A 175 -19.44 30.44 39.93
CA ALA A 175 -19.75 29.18 40.64
C ALA A 175 -21.24 28.75 40.77
N LYS A 176 -21.61 27.48 40.68
CA LYS A 176 -20.94 26.27 41.20
C LYS A 176 -21.25 25.02 40.38
N ARG A 177 -20.21 24.21 40.18
CA ARG A 177 -20.25 22.77 39.91
C ARG A 177 -21.14 22.04 40.92
N SER A 178 -21.80 20.96 40.50
CA SER A 178 -21.92 19.73 41.31
C SER A 178 -22.31 18.53 40.44
N LYS A 179 -21.38 17.58 40.36
CA LYS A 179 -21.54 16.12 40.23
C LYS A 179 -20.42 15.54 41.12
N PRO A 180 -20.45 14.27 41.56
CA PRO A 180 -21.44 13.23 41.30
C PRO A 180 -21.81 12.41 42.57
N SER A 181 -22.69 11.43 42.37
CA SER A 181 -22.55 10.10 42.95
C SER A 181 -22.89 9.08 41.87
#